data_AF-A0A7V3XJX5-F1
#
_entry.id   AF-A0A7V3XJX5-F1
#
_cell.length_a   1.000
_cell.length_b   1.000
_cell.length_c   1.000
_cell.angle_alpha   90.00
_cell.angle_beta   90.00
_cell.angle_gamma   90.00
#
_symmetry.space_group_name_H-M   'P 1'
#
loop_
_entity.id
_entity.type
_entity.pdbx_description
1 polymer ?
#
loop_
_entity_poly.entity_id
_entity_poly.type
_entity_poly.pdbx_seq_one_letter_code
_entity_poly.pdbx_strand_id
1 'polypeptide(L)'
;MNYARAFVGGVAGGAVMSLLMAGARAMGMQATLEMVLGTMLGLAPGTGAWVVGFAMHLVISGLIALLYGWGFERLTRRADWQVGLGFGVVHAVIGGLVMGMVPAMHPLIPEQMPAPGAFMWNLGPMGVVAEMVLHLIYGAIVGAMYGPVRTPGARAEVDRFRRAA
;
A
#
# COMPACT_ATOMS: atom_id res chain seq x y z
N MET A 1 -13.89 -2.14 -13.52
CA MET A 1 -12.61 -1.92 -12.86
C MET A 1 -11.48 -1.92 -13.85
N ASN A 2 -10.64 -0.89 -13.85
CA ASN A 2 -9.39 -0.90 -14.60
C ASN A 2 -8.29 -1.54 -13.74
N TYR A 3 -8.20 -2.87 -13.83
CA TYR A 3 -7.26 -3.68 -13.04
C TYR A 3 -5.80 -3.26 -13.26
N ALA A 4 -5.42 -2.96 -14.51
CA ALA A 4 -4.05 -2.56 -14.84
C ALA A 4 -3.66 -1.24 -14.16
N ARG A 5 -4.52 -0.21 -14.23
CA ARG A 5 -4.24 1.08 -13.59
C ARG A 5 -4.20 0.98 -12.07
N ALA A 6 -5.11 0.19 -11.47
CA ALA A 6 -5.07 -0.09 -10.04
C ALA A 6 -3.75 -0.76 -9.64
N PHE A 7 -3.43 -1.89 -10.26
CA PHE A 7 -2.24 -2.67 -9.91
C PHE A 7 -0.94 -1.86 -10.11
N VAL A 8 -0.78 -1.19 -11.26
CA VAL A 8 0.38 -0.35 -11.54
C VAL A 8 0.46 0.83 -10.57
N GLY A 9 -0.67 1.47 -10.24
CA GLY A 9 -0.72 2.53 -9.22
C GLY A 9 -0.28 2.03 -7.85
N GLY A 10 -0.68 0.81 -7.48
CA GLY A 10 -0.25 0.15 -6.25
C GLY A 10 1.25 -0.13 -6.24
N VAL A 11 1.79 -0.72 -7.30
CA VAL A 11 3.23 -0.97 -7.44
C VAL A 11 4.03 0.33 -7.36
N ALA A 12 3.59 1.39 -8.05
CA ALA A 12 4.25 2.69 -8.00
C ALA A 12 4.21 3.29 -6.59
N GLY A 13 3.05 3.24 -5.92
CA GLY A 13 2.92 3.68 -4.52
C GLY A 13 3.83 2.90 -3.57
N GLY A 14 3.86 1.56 -3.68
CA GLY A 14 4.72 0.70 -2.86
C GLY A 14 6.22 0.94 -3.10
N ALA A 15 6.62 1.21 -4.35
CA ALA A 15 7.98 1.60 -4.68
C ALA A 15 8.36 2.94 -4.03
N VAL A 16 7.47 3.94 -4.08
CA VAL A 16 7.69 5.22 -3.40
C VAL A 16 7.79 5.03 -1.88
N MET A 17 6.92 4.22 -1.27
CA MET A 17 7.03 3.91 0.17
C MET A 17 8.38 3.28 0.51
N SER A 18 8.83 2.30 -0.27
CA SER A 18 10.12 1.62 -0.05
C SER A 18 11.31 2.58 -0.16
N LEU A 19 11.25 3.51 -1.12
CA LEU A 19 12.25 4.56 -1.28
C LEU A 19 12.28 5.51 -0.07
N LEU A 20 11.11 5.94 0.41
CA LEU A 20 11.00 6.80 1.59
C LEU A 20 11.49 6.09 2.86
N MET A 21 11.19 4.80 3.03
CA MET A 21 11.75 3.99 4.11
C MET A 21 13.27 3.84 4.00
N ALA A 22 13.82 3.69 2.79
CA ALA A 22 15.26 3.70 2.58
C ALA A 22 15.90 5.03 3.03
N GLY A 23 15.26 6.16 2.72
CA GLY A 23 15.65 7.47 3.24
C GLY A 23 15.57 7.56 4.77
N ALA A 24 14.48 7.08 5.36
CA ALA A 24 14.32 7.02 6.82
C ALA A 24 15.41 6.18 7.50
N ARG A 25 15.78 5.03 6.90
CA ARG A 25 16.90 4.19 7.34
C ARG A 25 18.22 4.94 7.29
N ALA A 26 18.48 5.70 6.22
CA ALA A 26 19.68 6.53 6.11
C ALA A 26 19.76 7.63 7.20
N MET A 27 18.62 8.01 7.78
CA MET A 27 18.53 8.94 8.92
C MET A 27 18.50 8.23 10.29
N GLY A 28 18.74 6.92 10.34
CA GLY A 28 18.84 6.14 11.57
C GLY A 28 17.55 5.48 12.07
N MET A 29 16.44 5.57 11.33
CA MET A 29 15.21 4.85 11.68
C MET A 29 15.28 3.37 11.29
N GLN A 30 14.75 2.48 12.12
CA GLN A 30 14.70 1.03 11.84
C GLN A 30 13.54 0.63 10.90
N ALA A 31 13.27 1.42 9.86
CA ALA A 31 12.20 1.15 8.90
C ALA A 31 12.59 -0.03 8.00
N THR A 32 12.29 -1.28 8.36
CA THR A 32 12.83 -2.49 7.71
C THR A 32 11.75 -3.44 7.21
N LEU A 33 10.59 -2.91 6.78
CA LEU A 33 9.45 -3.73 6.32
C LEU A 33 9.84 -4.74 5.23
N GLU A 34 10.70 -4.36 4.30
CA GLU A 34 11.18 -5.26 3.24
C GLU A 34 12.01 -6.42 3.81
N MET A 35 12.74 -6.20 4.90
CA MET A 35 13.43 -7.29 5.59
C MET A 35 12.40 -8.22 6.26
N VAL A 36 11.42 -7.66 6.98
CA VAL A 36 10.35 -8.43 7.63
C VAL A 36 9.61 -9.31 6.61
N LEU A 37 9.18 -8.75 5.48
CA LEU A 37 8.48 -9.53 4.46
C LEU A 37 9.37 -10.62 3.85
N GLY A 38 10.65 -10.34 3.65
CA GLY A 38 11.61 -11.30 3.09
C GLY A 38 11.89 -12.48 4.01
N THR A 39 11.99 -12.22 5.31
CA THR A 39 12.28 -13.24 6.32
C THR A 39 11.03 -14.02 6.76
N MET A 40 9.82 -13.60 6.36
CA MET A 40 8.60 -14.42 6.54
C MET A 40 8.72 -15.80 5.90
N LEU A 41 9.54 -15.94 4.84
CA LEU A 41 9.79 -17.22 4.18
C LEU A 41 10.88 -18.06 4.86
N GLY A 42 11.34 -17.66 6.05
CA GLY A 42 12.42 -18.33 6.79
C GLY A 42 13.82 -18.03 6.26
N LEU A 43 13.96 -17.06 5.34
CA LEU A 43 15.26 -16.60 4.88
C LEU A 43 16.01 -15.90 6.03
N ALA A 44 17.31 -16.16 6.15
CA ALA A 44 18.15 -15.42 7.09
C ALA A 44 18.18 -13.92 6.74
N PRO A 45 18.19 -13.02 7.74
CA PRO A 45 18.29 -11.58 7.49
C PRO A 45 19.52 -11.23 6.65
N GLY A 46 19.34 -10.44 5.59
CA GLY A 46 20.41 -10.04 4.69
C GLY A 46 19.88 -9.53 3.36
N THR A 47 20.79 -9.26 2.41
CA THR A 47 20.44 -8.69 1.10
C THR A 47 19.44 -9.55 0.33
N GLY A 48 19.59 -10.87 0.37
CA GLY A 48 18.66 -11.79 -0.30
C GLY A 48 17.24 -11.68 0.25
N ALA A 49 17.07 -11.71 1.58
CA ALA A 49 15.77 -11.50 2.21
C ALA A 49 15.19 -10.12 1.86
N TRP A 50 16.00 -9.07 1.92
CA TRP A 50 15.55 -7.72 1.55
C TRP A 50 15.02 -7.64 0.11
N VAL A 51 15.72 -8.24 -0.87
CA VAL A 51 15.28 -8.24 -2.28
C VAL A 51 13.95 -8.98 -2.44
N VAL A 52 13.83 -10.15 -1.80
CA VAL A 52 12.58 -10.95 -1.83
C VAL A 52 11.44 -10.17 -1.19
N GLY A 53 11.66 -9.58 -0.02
CA GLY A 53 10.61 -8.83 0.66
C GLY A 53 10.28 -7.51 -0.01
N PHE A 54 11.22 -6.86 -0.70
CA PHE A 54 10.93 -5.72 -1.57
C PHE A 54 10.03 -6.13 -2.74
N ALA A 55 10.34 -7.25 -3.41
CA ALA A 55 9.48 -7.77 -4.48
C ALA A 55 8.08 -8.15 -3.96
N MET A 56 8.00 -8.82 -2.81
CA MET A 56 6.73 -9.13 -2.14
C MET A 56 5.96 -7.86 -1.80
N HIS A 57 6.62 -6.83 -1.27
CA HIS A 57 6.01 -5.55 -0.97
C HIS A 57 5.35 -4.95 -2.22
N LEU A 58 6.06 -4.87 -3.35
CA LEU A 58 5.50 -4.35 -4.59
C LEU A 58 4.28 -5.14 -5.07
N VAL A 59 4.33 -6.48 -5.02
CA VAL A 59 3.21 -7.33 -5.41
C VAL A 59 2.01 -7.11 -4.49
N ILE A 60 2.23 -7.14 -3.17
CA ILE A 60 1.18 -6.90 -2.16
C ILE A 60 0.58 -5.50 -2.34
N SER A 61 1.41 -4.48 -2.53
CA SER A 61 0.96 -3.11 -2.83
C SER A 61 0.10 -3.05 -4.09
N GLY A 62 0.45 -3.79 -5.14
CA GLY A 62 -0.37 -3.91 -6.35
C GLY A 62 -1.72 -4.57 -6.06
N LEU A 63 -1.75 -5.66 -5.29
CA LEU A 63 -2.97 -6.39 -4.92
C LEU A 63 -3.89 -5.55 -4.03
N ILE A 64 -3.35 -4.82 -3.05
CA ILE A 64 -4.14 -3.92 -2.19
C ILE A 64 -4.76 -2.80 -3.03
N ALA A 65 -4.05 -2.27 -4.02
CA ALA A 65 -4.60 -1.25 -4.91
C ALA A 65 -5.77 -1.75 -5.77
N LEU A 66 -5.92 -3.08 -5.99
CA LEU A 66 -7.13 -3.62 -6.60
C LEU A 66 -8.36 -3.42 -5.71
N LEU A 67 -8.20 -3.51 -4.37
CA LEU A 67 -9.27 -3.20 -3.42
C LEU A 67 -9.60 -1.71 -3.42
N TYR A 68 -8.59 -0.84 -3.56
CA TYR A 68 -8.81 0.59 -3.77
C TYR A 68 -9.62 0.86 -5.04
N GLY A 69 -9.20 0.28 -6.18
CA GLY A 69 -9.91 0.41 -7.45
C GLY A 69 -11.36 -0.06 -7.36
N TRP A 70 -11.61 -1.16 -6.65
CA TRP A 70 -12.97 -1.64 -6.39
C TRP A 70 -13.77 -0.62 -5.58
N GLY A 71 -13.16 -0.07 -4.53
CA GLY A 71 -13.79 0.95 -3.69
C GLY A 71 -14.09 2.24 -4.45
N PHE A 72 -13.18 2.67 -5.32
CA PHE A 72 -13.38 3.83 -6.18
C PHE A 72 -14.59 3.67 -7.10
N GLU A 73 -14.80 2.47 -7.67
CA GLU A 73 -15.91 2.23 -8.59
C GLU A 73 -17.25 1.95 -7.91
N ARG A 74 -17.23 1.37 -6.71
CA ARG A 74 -18.44 0.88 -6.02
C ARG A 74 -18.91 1.80 -4.90
N LEU A 75 -17.99 2.38 -4.12
CA LEU A 75 -18.33 3.19 -2.95
C LEU A 75 -18.35 4.68 -3.28
N THR A 76 -17.26 5.20 -3.85
CA THR A 76 -17.13 6.66 -4.04
C THR A 76 -17.59 7.11 -5.42
N ARG A 77 -17.58 6.22 -6.43
CA ARG A 77 -17.84 6.55 -7.85
C ARG A 77 -16.90 7.61 -8.41
N ARG A 78 -15.75 7.82 -7.75
CA ARG A 78 -14.69 8.78 -8.11
C ARG A 78 -13.34 8.26 -7.66
N ALA A 79 -12.31 8.62 -8.41
CA ALA A 79 -10.92 8.36 -8.06
C ALA A 79 -10.08 9.59 -8.38
N ASP A 80 -9.47 10.12 -7.34
CA ASP A 80 -8.51 11.21 -7.34
C ASP A 80 -7.62 11.03 -6.10
N TRP A 81 -6.59 11.87 -5.96
CA TRP A 81 -5.65 11.77 -4.84
C TRP A 81 -6.30 12.00 -3.47
N GLN A 82 -7.38 12.81 -3.39
CA GLN A 82 -8.07 13.10 -2.13
C GLN A 82 -8.88 11.90 -1.65
N VAL A 83 -9.58 11.25 -2.57
CA VAL A 83 -10.27 9.99 -2.31
C VAL A 83 -9.27 8.91 -1.95
N GLY A 84 -8.14 8.87 -2.66
CA GLY A 84 -7.01 8.00 -2.38
C GLY A 84 -6.46 8.18 -0.96
N LEU A 85 -6.31 9.42 -0.48
CA LEU A 85 -5.90 9.72 0.90
C LEU A 85 -6.88 9.13 1.91
N GLY A 86 -8.18 9.27 1.68
CA GLY A 86 -9.21 8.70 2.56
C GLY A 86 -9.09 7.18 2.70
N PHE A 87 -8.86 6.48 1.58
CA PHE A 87 -8.57 5.04 1.61
C PHE A 87 -7.22 4.74 2.26
N GLY A 88 -6.22 5.60 2.07
CA GLY A 88 -4.92 5.58 2.76
C GLY A 88 -5.05 5.54 4.28
N VAL A 89 -5.97 6.31 4.88
CA VAL A 89 -6.23 6.27 6.33
C VAL A 89 -6.70 4.89 6.76
N VAL A 90 -7.70 4.33 6.06
CA VAL A 90 -8.26 3.01 6.38
C VAL A 90 -7.18 1.94 6.25
N HIS A 91 -6.40 2.00 5.19
CA HIS A 91 -5.29 1.08 4.96
C HIS A 91 -4.21 1.21 6.04
N ALA A 92 -3.82 2.42 6.44
CA ALA A 92 -2.86 2.64 7.53
C ALA A 92 -3.33 2.03 8.85
N VAL A 93 -4.63 2.15 9.17
CA VAL A 93 -5.21 1.54 10.38
C VAL A 93 -5.15 0.03 10.31
N ILE A 94 -5.55 -0.56 9.18
CA ILE A 94 -5.51 -2.02 9.00
C ILE A 94 -4.06 -2.52 9.04
N GLY A 95 -3.15 -1.87 8.30
CA GLY A 95 -1.72 -2.19 8.24
C GLY A 95 -1.08 -2.12 9.62
N GLY A 96 -1.29 -1.02 10.35
CA GLY A 96 -0.81 -0.84 11.71
C GLY A 96 -1.29 -1.93 12.66
N LEU A 97 -2.57 -2.32 12.61
CA LEU A 97 -3.08 -3.42 13.43
C LEU A 97 -2.46 -4.77 13.04
N VAL A 98 -2.33 -5.04 11.73
CA VAL A 98 -1.68 -6.26 11.22
C VAL A 98 -0.22 -6.36 11.67
N MET A 99 0.52 -5.25 11.71
CA MET A 99 1.89 -5.22 12.22
C MET A 99 1.97 -5.65 13.69
N GLY A 100 0.95 -5.37 14.49
CA GLY A 100 0.85 -5.86 15.87
C GLY A 100 0.72 -7.39 15.98
N MET A 101 0.23 -8.05 14.93
CA MET A 101 0.04 -9.50 14.88
C MET A 101 1.25 -10.24 14.29
N VAL A 102 2.20 -9.54 13.66
CA VAL A 102 3.37 -10.12 12.99
C VAL A 102 4.14 -11.12 13.88
N PRO A 103 4.43 -10.86 15.17
CA PRO A 103 5.16 -11.82 16.01
C PRO A 103 4.46 -13.18 16.19
N ALA A 104 3.14 -13.25 16.03
CA ALA A 104 2.41 -14.52 16.14
C ALA A 104 2.49 -15.36 14.85
N MET A 105 2.88 -14.76 13.72
CA MET A 105 2.86 -15.38 12.40
C MET A 105 4.25 -15.49 11.76
N HIS A 106 5.22 -14.74 12.27
CA HIS A 106 6.51 -14.56 11.63
C HIS A 106 7.57 -15.49 12.27
N PRO A 107 8.28 -16.32 11.49
CA PRO A 107 9.15 -17.37 12.04
C PRO A 107 10.38 -16.83 12.80
N LEU A 108 10.82 -15.61 12.49
CA LEU A 108 12.03 -15.00 13.06
C LEU A 108 11.77 -13.81 14.02
N ILE A 109 10.51 -13.43 14.24
CA ILE A 109 10.15 -12.30 15.11
C ILE A 109 9.34 -12.87 16.29
N PRO A 110 9.72 -12.57 17.55
CA PRO A 110 10.69 -11.55 17.96
C PRO A 110 12.14 -12.02 18.15
N GLU A 111 12.46 -13.31 17.96
CA GLU A 111 13.71 -13.91 18.46
C GLU A 111 14.97 -13.40 17.75
N GLN A 112 14.91 -13.14 16.44
CA GLN A 112 16.06 -12.72 15.62
C GLN A 112 15.89 -11.32 15.04
N MET A 113 14.66 -10.78 15.06
CA MET A 113 14.32 -9.46 14.54
C MET A 113 13.34 -8.76 15.49
N PRO A 114 13.46 -7.43 15.68
CA PRO A 114 12.60 -6.71 16.60
C PRO A 114 11.15 -6.75 16.13
N ALA A 115 10.23 -7.00 17.07
CA ALA A 115 8.80 -6.94 16.81
C ALA A 115 8.39 -5.48 16.51
N PRO A 116 7.70 -5.20 15.38
CA PRO A 116 7.29 -3.85 15.02
C PRO A 116 6.25 -3.27 15.99
N GLY A 117 5.39 -4.12 16.55
CA GLY A 117 4.26 -3.70 17.38
C GLY A 117 3.11 -3.12 16.55
N ALA A 118 1.94 -2.95 17.19
CA ALA A 118 0.80 -2.32 16.53
C ALA A 118 1.14 -0.88 16.14
N PHE A 119 0.76 -0.47 14.93
CA PHE A 119 1.09 0.83 14.35
C PHE A 119 2.60 1.14 14.37
N MET A 120 3.46 0.12 14.32
CA MET A 120 4.91 0.29 14.39
C MET A 120 5.39 0.92 15.72
N TRP A 121 4.60 0.80 16.79
CA TRP A 121 4.85 1.49 18.08
C TRP A 121 6.20 1.16 18.72
N ASN A 122 6.72 -0.05 18.54
CA ASN A 122 8.00 -0.45 19.13
C ASN A 122 9.20 0.22 18.44
N LEU A 123 8.99 0.86 17.29
CA LEU A 123 9.97 1.70 16.59
C LEU A 123 9.94 3.16 17.10
N GLY A 124 9.13 3.44 18.12
CA GLY A 124 8.92 4.75 18.72
C GLY A 124 7.84 5.58 18.03
N PRO A 125 7.55 6.80 18.54
CA PRO A 125 6.50 7.67 18.00
C PRO A 125 6.66 7.97 16.50
N MET A 126 7.91 8.09 16.03
CA MET A 126 8.19 8.30 14.61
C MET A 126 7.84 7.09 13.75
N GLY A 127 7.84 5.87 14.29
CA GLY A 127 7.35 4.68 13.61
C GLY A 127 5.86 4.79 13.28
N VAL A 128 5.05 5.23 14.25
CA VAL A 128 3.61 5.49 14.07
C VAL A 128 3.35 6.57 13.03
N VAL A 129 4.10 7.67 13.11
CA VAL A 129 3.99 8.77 12.14
C VAL A 129 4.36 8.27 10.74
N ALA A 130 5.44 7.50 10.61
CA ALA A 130 5.86 6.92 9.34
C ALA A 130 4.80 5.97 8.77
N GLU A 131 4.22 5.08 9.58
CA GLU A 131 3.14 4.17 9.18
C GLU A 131 1.97 4.95 8.56
N MET A 132 1.49 5.98 9.25
CA MET A 132 0.37 6.79 8.75
C MET A 132 0.74 7.56 7.47
N VAL A 133 1.87 8.27 7.47
CA VAL A 133 2.27 9.14 6.36
C VAL A 133 2.56 8.34 5.09
N LEU A 134 3.28 7.21 5.20
CA LEU A 134 3.61 6.38 4.05
C LEU A 134 2.35 5.82 3.37
N HIS A 135 1.37 5.37 4.16
CA HIS A 135 0.10 4.84 3.63
C HIS A 135 -0.81 5.93 3.05
N LEU A 136 -0.77 7.15 3.59
CA LEU A 136 -1.44 8.30 2.99
C LEU A 136 -0.84 8.65 1.61
N ILE A 137 0.50 8.72 1.53
CA ILE A 137 1.21 8.95 0.26
C ILE A 137 0.87 7.85 -0.74
N TYR A 138 0.91 6.59 -0.33
CA TYR A 138 0.49 5.46 -1.15
C TYR A 138 -0.93 5.63 -1.68
N GLY A 139 -1.89 5.93 -0.80
CA GLY A 139 -3.28 6.11 -1.18
C GLY A 139 -3.47 7.24 -2.19
N ALA A 140 -2.79 8.38 -1.97
CA ALA A 140 -2.80 9.51 -2.89
C ALA A 140 -2.28 9.13 -4.29
N ILE A 141 -1.16 8.39 -4.36
CA ILE A 141 -0.58 7.91 -5.62
C ILE A 141 -1.55 6.97 -6.35
N VAL A 142 -2.11 5.98 -5.63
CA VAL A 142 -3.07 5.03 -6.21
C VAL A 142 -4.30 5.75 -6.75
N GLY A 143 -4.87 6.69 -5.99
CA GLY A 143 -6.03 7.49 -6.40
C GLY A 143 -5.74 8.34 -7.64
N ALA A 144 -4.58 9.02 -7.67
CA ALA A 144 -4.16 9.83 -8.81
C ALA A 144 -3.93 8.98 -10.08
N MET A 145 -3.26 7.83 -9.95
CA MET A 145 -2.91 6.97 -11.08
C MET A 145 -4.11 6.17 -11.63
N TYR A 146 -5.06 5.78 -10.78
CA TYR A 146 -6.28 5.09 -11.19
C TYR A 146 -7.09 5.94 -12.19
N GLY A 147 -7.13 7.26 -11.97
CA GLY A 147 -7.79 8.24 -12.82
C GLY A 147 -9.31 8.08 -12.91
N PRO A 148 -9.99 8.78 -13.83
CA PRO A 148 -11.44 8.87 -13.83
C PRO A 148 -12.15 7.52 -13.86
N VAL A 149 -13.08 7.32 -12.91
CA VAL A 149 -13.99 6.18 -12.87
C VAL A 149 -14.99 6.32 -14.02
N ARG A 150 -15.06 5.32 -14.91
CA ARG A 150 -16.04 5.33 -16.01
C ARG A 150 -17.41 4.95 -15.48
N THR A 151 -18.34 5.90 -15.46
CA THR A 151 -19.76 5.63 -15.17
C THR A 151 -20.45 5.06 -16.41
N PRO A 152 -21.14 3.89 -16.32
CA PRO A 152 -21.79 3.27 -17.47
C PRO A 152 -22.84 4.15 -18.20
N GLY A 153 -23.42 5.15 -17.53
CA GLY A 153 -24.46 6.01 -18.10
C GLY A 153 -23.99 6.95 -19.21
N ALA A 154 -22.75 7.46 -19.14
CA ALA A 154 -22.28 8.49 -20.06
C ALA A 154 -22.12 7.99 -21.51
N ARG A 155 -21.78 6.70 -21.71
CA ARG A 155 -21.71 6.11 -23.06
C ARG A 155 -23.09 5.82 -23.64
N ALA A 156 -24.02 5.32 -22.82
CA ALA A 156 -25.37 5.00 -23.27
C ALA A 156 -26.15 6.26 -23.72
N GLU A 157 -25.89 7.41 -23.09
CA GLU A 157 -26.49 8.68 -23.48
C GLU A 157 -25.90 9.23 -24.79
N VAL A 158 -24.57 9.20 -24.95
CA VAL A 158 -23.89 9.61 -26.20
C VAL A 158 -24.29 8.70 -27.38
N ASP A 159 -24.38 7.39 -27.17
CA ASP A 159 -24.82 6.46 -28.20
C ASP A 159 -26.31 6.63 -28.55
N ARG A 160 -27.14 7.04 -27.60
CA ARG A 160 -28.55 7.38 -27.84
C ARG A 160 -28.67 8.64 -28.69
N PHE A 161 -27.91 9.70 -28.38
CA PHE A 161 -27.88 10.92 -29.18
C PHE A 161 -27.39 10.68 -30.60
N ARG A 162 -26.36 9.85 -30.80
CA ARG A 162 -25.84 9.49 -32.13
C ARG A 162 -26.79 8.66 -32.98
N ARG A 163 -27.74 7.93 -32.37
CA ARG A 163 -28.75 7.15 -33.10
C ARG A 163 -30.03 7.94 -33.38
N ALA A 164 -30.20 9.10 -32.75
CA ALA A 164 -31.36 9.98 -32.91
C ALA A 164 -31.11 11.12 -33.92
N ALA A 165 -29.89 11.23 -34.47
CA ALA A 165 -29.49 12.17 -35.52
C ALA A 165 -29.22 11.42 -36.83
#